data_AF-A0A4P7IER5-F1
#
_entry.id   AF-A0A4P7IER5-F1
#
_cell.length_a   1.000
_cell.length_b   1.000
_cell.length_c   1.000
_cell.angle_alpha   90.00
_cell.angle_beta   90.00
_cell.angle_gamma   90.00
#
_symmetry.space_group_name_H-M   'P 1'
#
loop_
_entity.id
_entity.type
_entity.pdbx_description
1 polymer ?
#
loop_
_entity_poly.entity_id
_entity_poly.type
_entity_poly.pdbx_seq_one_letter_code
_entity_poly.pdbx_strand_id
1 'polypeptide(L)'
;MTMPKTRVAAIAAMLGLVVATTPAIAGAAPEGPADAVAVLEAAPAPAKTRGEQPANTERSRFVTVEQDALAGSTEGDRVSFEVFAGQSFTGEVDSVGRSGEATTWTGLLDEEAGSWTASRVGDTFHVSLQTDEGAFEVNKVAPATYRVTEASERNLTADDQVQPPAGAEVEEEAEVDARPSAPRDTAPDAEPPTAADVGNVVDVLVVTTAGARLEAGSPEALSAHVASGFAQANAALTASNVPYQLRMAGHIETPTVETGGNLSTDLRRLATPNDGYFDEAHLHREINHADLVSLWVGGTPDLTCGLGYVSPNAAYGFTALFRSCATDNFTFAHEVGHNLGAEHDAGAAESPEGSAPYARGYVDLAARTRTVMAYNTACANAGFDCTRIGYFSNPAVSYNGRPTGTDLANNARAISEKFGFVAQFRQERIYGTAPTITGSPRFRGTLKIEAGAWLPAETALSYQWYADGEPMKGRTGRTLKVTKWMIGRTMTVLVTGSATHYGPLSLASAPTPPMGKALFRKRRAVVKGKARVGRVLKVKTKIRPKAKKVKYSWYRGNKRIKGAKKASYRLRRADRGKKVYAKIKARKKGYETLVKRTNKRKVR
;
A
#
# COMPACT_ATOMS: atom_id res chain seq x y z
N MET A 1 66.00 -73.37 -8.30
CA MET A 1 66.92 -72.24 -8.03
C MET A 1 66.99 -71.38 -9.28
N THR A 2 66.72 -70.07 -9.11
CA THR A 2 67.24 -68.92 -9.89
C THR A 2 66.96 -68.79 -11.41
N MET A 3 66.08 -67.83 -11.74
CA MET A 3 66.07 -66.98 -12.96
C MET A 3 67.48 -66.37 -13.27
N PRO A 4 67.86 -65.89 -14.50
CA PRO A 4 67.20 -64.74 -15.19
C PRO A 4 67.33 -64.53 -16.73
N LYS A 5 66.49 -63.59 -17.20
CA LYS A 5 66.50 -62.62 -18.33
C LYS A 5 67.67 -62.58 -19.34
N THR A 6 67.37 -62.28 -20.62
CA THR A 6 67.89 -61.13 -21.44
C THR A 6 67.24 -61.11 -22.85
N ARG A 7 66.62 -59.98 -23.28
CA ARG A 7 67.06 -58.93 -24.27
C ARG A 7 66.97 -59.36 -25.75
N VAL A 8 66.68 -58.55 -26.78
CA VAL A 8 66.31 -57.14 -27.07
C VAL A 8 66.02 -57.14 -28.60
N ALA A 9 65.10 -56.31 -29.09
CA ALA A 9 65.27 -55.67 -30.40
C ALA A 9 64.50 -54.34 -30.44
N ALA A 10 65.25 -53.25 -30.55
CA ALA A 10 64.76 -51.92 -30.88
C ALA A 10 65.28 -51.58 -32.28
N ILE A 11 64.44 -50.94 -33.11
CA ILE A 11 64.87 -50.15 -34.26
C ILE A 11 64.15 -48.81 -34.18
N ALA A 12 64.96 -47.75 -34.21
CA ALA A 12 64.54 -46.36 -34.17
C ALA A 12 64.29 -45.82 -35.60
N ALA A 13 63.36 -44.88 -35.71
CA ALA A 13 63.33 -43.92 -36.81
C ALA A 13 62.86 -42.56 -36.25
N MET A 14 63.76 -41.58 -36.24
CA MET A 14 63.46 -40.15 -36.12
C MET A 14 63.07 -39.61 -37.50
N LEU A 15 62.03 -38.78 -37.60
CA LEU A 15 61.98 -37.72 -38.60
C LEU A 15 61.04 -36.56 -38.18
N GLY A 16 61.64 -35.38 -38.03
CA GLY A 16 61.13 -34.04 -38.39
C GLY A 16 59.70 -33.62 -38.03
N LEU A 17 59.59 -32.81 -36.96
CA LEU A 17 58.41 -32.01 -36.62
C LEU A 17 58.41 -30.72 -37.48
N VAL A 18 57.43 -30.56 -38.37
CA VAL A 18 57.07 -29.26 -38.97
C VAL A 18 55.76 -28.82 -38.32
N VAL A 19 55.84 -27.78 -37.49
CA VAL A 19 54.67 -27.12 -36.89
C VAL A 19 54.11 -26.15 -37.93
N ALA A 20 53.01 -26.51 -38.58
CA ALA A 20 52.17 -25.57 -39.30
C ALA A 20 51.12 -25.02 -38.33
N THR A 21 51.25 -23.75 -37.98
CA THR A 21 50.26 -23.00 -37.21
C THR A 21 49.06 -22.69 -38.11
N THR A 22 48.00 -23.49 -38.04
CA THR A 22 46.66 -23.07 -38.45
C THR A 22 46.01 -22.37 -37.25
N PRO A 23 45.52 -21.12 -37.39
CA PRO A 23 44.72 -20.51 -36.33
C PRO A 23 43.46 -21.35 -36.15
N ALA A 24 43.18 -21.73 -34.91
CA ALA A 24 41.90 -22.30 -34.53
C ALA A 24 40.82 -21.24 -34.86
N ILE A 25 40.05 -21.52 -35.90
CA ILE A 25 38.79 -20.83 -36.15
C ILE A 25 37.90 -21.19 -34.97
N ALA A 26 37.46 -20.18 -34.22
CA ALA A 26 36.44 -20.33 -33.20
C ALA A 26 35.25 -21.05 -33.84
N GLY A 27 34.88 -22.22 -33.30
CA GLY A 27 33.65 -22.88 -33.69
C GLY A 27 32.50 -21.92 -33.40
N ALA A 28 31.74 -21.61 -34.45
CA ALA A 28 30.50 -20.85 -34.31
C ALA A 28 29.60 -21.54 -33.28
N ALA A 29 28.94 -20.73 -32.45
CA ALA A 29 27.88 -21.19 -31.56
C ALA A 29 26.85 -21.98 -32.38
N PRO A 30 26.16 -22.99 -31.79
CA PRO A 30 25.01 -23.59 -32.45
C PRO A 30 24.02 -22.47 -32.76
N GLU A 31 23.77 -22.22 -34.06
CA GLU A 31 22.76 -21.27 -34.50
C GLU A 31 21.41 -21.78 -33.95
N GLY A 32 20.77 -20.98 -33.09
CA GLY A 32 19.38 -21.17 -32.75
C GLY A 32 18.51 -21.15 -34.02
N PRO A 33 17.20 -21.48 -33.93
CA PRO A 33 16.32 -21.36 -35.09
C PRO A 33 16.49 -19.96 -35.71
N ALA A 34 16.61 -19.90 -37.04
CA ALA A 34 17.12 -18.74 -37.81
C ALA A 34 16.38 -17.40 -37.58
N ASP A 35 15.27 -17.43 -36.85
CA ASP A 35 14.39 -16.30 -36.57
C ASP A 35 14.44 -15.80 -35.10
N ALA A 36 15.22 -16.42 -34.21
CA ALA A 36 15.33 -16.00 -32.80
C ALA A 36 16.50 -15.03 -32.57
N VAL A 37 16.23 -13.91 -31.90
CA VAL A 37 17.27 -12.91 -31.57
C VAL A 37 18.04 -13.32 -30.32
N ALA A 38 19.37 -13.39 -30.41
CA ALA A 38 20.23 -13.72 -29.27
C ALA A 38 20.26 -12.57 -28.25
N VAL A 39 19.98 -12.89 -26.98
CA VAL A 39 19.93 -11.90 -25.88
C VAL A 39 21.24 -11.83 -25.11
N LEU A 40 21.98 -12.93 -25.00
CA LEU A 40 23.18 -13.04 -24.19
C LEU A 40 24.40 -13.31 -25.06
N GLU A 41 25.48 -12.55 -24.84
CA GLU A 41 26.77 -12.79 -25.47
C GLU A 41 27.87 -13.01 -24.42
N ALA A 42 28.88 -13.82 -24.71
CA ALA A 42 29.96 -14.10 -23.77
C ALA A 42 30.79 -12.85 -23.45
N ALA A 43 31.06 -12.60 -22.16
CA ALA A 43 31.87 -11.48 -21.71
C ALA A 43 33.06 -11.93 -20.83
N PRO A 44 34.18 -11.18 -20.83
CA PRO A 44 35.28 -11.46 -19.92
C PRO A 44 34.89 -11.14 -18.47
N ALA A 45 35.48 -11.88 -17.52
CA ALA A 45 35.28 -11.63 -16.10
C ALA A 45 35.79 -10.23 -15.69
N PRO A 46 34.97 -9.42 -14.99
CA PRO A 46 35.43 -8.16 -14.40
C PRO A 46 36.59 -8.39 -13.43
N ALA A 47 37.57 -7.48 -13.40
CA ALA A 47 38.75 -7.61 -12.55
C ALA A 47 38.42 -7.71 -11.05
N LYS A 48 37.27 -7.18 -10.60
CA LYS A 48 36.84 -7.18 -9.19
C LYS A 48 36.07 -8.44 -8.74
N THR A 49 35.53 -9.24 -9.64
CA THR A 49 34.67 -10.39 -9.33
C THR A 49 35.32 -11.72 -9.73
N ARG A 50 36.62 -11.71 -10.02
CA ARG A 50 37.36 -12.87 -10.50
C ARG A 50 37.56 -13.88 -9.36
N GLY A 51 36.76 -14.95 -9.36
CA GLY A 51 36.86 -16.05 -8.39
C GLY A 51 35.81 -16.04 -7.28
N GLU A 52 34.89 -15.07 -7.24
CA GLU A 52 33.76 -15.04 -6.31
C GLU A 52 32.52 -15.66 -6.96
N GLN A 53 32.03 -16.77 -6.41
CA GLN A 53 30.69 -17.30 -6.72
C GLN A 53 29.68 -16.80 -5.68
N PRO A 54 28.46 -16.42 -6.09
CA PRO A 54 27.37 -16.15 -5.16
C PRO A 54 27.00 -17.39 -4.36
N ALA A 55 26.38 -17.18 -3.19
CA ALA A 55 25.76 -18.26 -2.45
C ALA A 55 24.74 -19.01 -3.33
N ASN A 56 24.56 -20.31 -3.08
CA ASN A 56 23.58 -21.18 -3.75
C ASN A 56 23.75 -21.31 -5.28
N THR A 57 24.94 -21.00 -5.82
CA THR A 57 25.25 -21.13 -7.25
C THR A 57 26.01 -22.42 -7.54
N GLU A 58 25.55 -23.24 -8.50
CA GLU A 58 26.30 -24.41 -9.00
C GLU A 58 27.45 -23.96 -9.92
N ARG A 59 27.13 -23.10 -10.89
CA ARG A 59 28.09 -22.52 -11.83
C ARG A 59 27.66 -21.13 -12.30
N SER A 60 28.62 -20.35 -12.78
CA SER A 60 28.36 -19.03 -13.32
C SER A 60 29.28 -18.67 -14.48
N ARG A 61 28.82 -17.76 -15.35
CA ARG A 61 29.64 -17.13 -16.39
C ARG A 61 29.29 -15.65 -16.52
N PHE A 62 30.20 -14.87 -17.10
CA PHE A 62 29.96 -13.46 -17.40
C PHE A 62 29.46 -13.29 -18.83
N VAL A 63 28.48 -12.40 -19.01
CA VAL A 63 27.84 -12.11 -20.30
C VAL A 63 27.61 -10.61 -20.46
N THR A 64 27.38 -10.17 -21.69
CA THR A 64 26.71 -8.91 -22.04
C THR A 64 25.25 -9.24 -22.37
N VAL A 65 24.35 -8.28 -22.13
CA VAL A 65 22.96 -8.36 -22.57
C VAL A 65 22.80 -7.48 -23.79
N GLU A 66 22.33 -8.05 -24.89
CA GLU A 66 22.00 -7.32 -26.10
C GLU A 66 20.69 -6.57 -25.86
N GLN A 67 20.81 -5.27 -25.58
CA GLN A 67 19.70 -4.48 -25.05
C GLN A 67 18.61 -4.28 -26.09
N ASP A 68 18.99 -4.15 -27.37
CA ASP A 68 18.05 -3.93 -28.46
C ASP A 68 17.28 -5.21 -28.79
N ALA A 69 17.85 -6.39 -28.52
CA ALA A 69 17.17 -7.67 -28.67
C ALA A 69 15.91 -7.74 -27.81
N LEU A 70 16.01 -7.48 -26.51
CA LEU A 70 14.85 -7.50 -25.61
C LEU A 70 14.00 -6.25 -25.75
N ALA A 71 14.60 -5.06 -25.80
CA ALA A 71 13.85 -3.81 -25.82
C ALA A 71 13.04 -3.59 -27.11
N GLY A 72 13.46 -4.19 -28.21
CA GLY A 72 12.75 -4.18 -29.48
C GLY A 72 11.72 -5.30 -29.65
N SER A 73 11.72 -6.31 -28.78
CA SER A 73 10.85 -7.48 -28.89
C SER A 73 9.41 -7.19 -28.40
N THR A 74 8.45 -7.73 -29.13
CA THR A 74 7.00 -7.68 -28.93
C THR A 74 6.40 -9.08 -28.85
N GLU A 75 5.13 -9.20 -28.48
CA GLU A 75 4.44 -10.49 -28.42
C GLU A 75 4.55 -11.26 -29.74
N GLY A 76 4.95 -12.54 -29.66
CA GLY A 76 5.21 -13.42 -30.80
C GLY A 76 6.65 -13.40 -31.33
N ASP A 77 7.48 -12.43 -30.92
CA ASP A 77 8.90 -12.46 -31.27
C ASP A 77 9.62 -13.58 -30.52
N ARG A 78 10.68 -14.11 -31.13
CA ARG A 78 11.47 -15.22 -30.56
C ARG A 78 12.82 -14.72 -30.08
N VAL A 79 13.19 -15.15 -28.88
CA VAL A 79 14.46 -14.78 -28.23
C VAL A 79 15.23 -16.02 -27.79
N SER A 80 16.55 -15.94 -27.81
CA SER A 80 17.44 -17.02 -27.40
C SER A 80 18.41 -16.57 -26.31
N PHE A 81 18.55 -17.41 -25.30
CA PHE A 81 19.41 -17.22 -24.14
C PHE A 81 20.45 -18.33 -24.12
N GLU A 82 21.65 -18.07 -24.65
CA GLU A 82 22.79 -18.93 -24.34
C GLU A 82 23.17 -18.68 -22.87
N VAL A 83 22.90 -19.63 -21.98
CA VAL A 83 23.24 -19.49 -20.55
C VAL A 83 24.64 -19.98 -20.25
N PHE A 84 25.10 -21.00 -20.97
CA PHE A 84 26.46 -21.55 -20.94
C PHE A 84 26.87 -22.00 -22.35
N ALA A 85 28.17 -22.16 -22.59
CA ALA A 85 28.66 -22.54 -23.91
C ALA A 85 27.99 -23.83 -24.41
N GLY A 86 27.26 -23.73 -25.52
CA GLY A 86 26.51 -24.84 -26.10
C GLY A 86 25.21 -25.23 -25.38
N GLN A 87 24.76 -24.43 -24.41
CA GLN A 87 23.49 -24.58 -23.71
C GLN A 87 22.67 -23.29 -23.93
N SER A 88 21.67 -23.40 -24.81
CA SER A 88 20.82 -22.27 -25.21
C SER A 88 19.36 -22.63 -25.07
N PHE A 89 18.57 -21.69 -24.54
CA PHE A 89 17.13 -21.82 -24.40
C PHE A 89 16.46 -20.79 -25.31
N THR A 90 15.51 -21.25 -26.14
CA THR A 90 14.73 -20.38 -27.01
C THR A 90 13.29 -20.34 -26.52
N GLY A 91 12.68 -19.17 -26.56
CA GLY A 91 11.28 -18.98 -26.23
C GLY A 91 10.64 -17.87 -27.04
N GLU A 92 9.31 -17.90 -27.07
CA GLU A 92 8.48 -16.84 -27.62
C GLU A 92 8.20 -15.80 -26.52
N VAL A 93 8.03 -14.53 -26.91
CA VAL A 93 7.52 -13.49 -26.02
C VAL A 93 6.00 -13.65 -25.93
N ASP A 94 5.51 -14.12 -24.80
CA ASP A 94 4.07 -14.28 -24.56
C ASP A 94 3.43 -12.97 -24.12
N SER A 95 4.16 -12.14 -23.36
CA SER A 95 3.64 -10.85 -22.90
C SER A 95 4.74 -9.81 -22.76
N VAL A 96 4.36 -8.55 -23.04
CA VAL A 96 5.16 -7.36 -22.73
C VAL A 96 4.33 -6.44 -21.84
N GLY A 97 4.88 -6.05 -20.70
CA GLY A 97 4.15 -5.30 -19.67
C GLY A 97 4.97 -4.20 -19.02
N ARG A 98 4.34 -3.53 -18.07
CA ARG A 98 4.97 -2.55 -17.18
C ARG A 98 4.72 -2.92 -15.73
N SER A 99 5.74 -2.78 -14.91
CA SER A 99 5.64 -2.92 -13.45
C SER A 99 6.48 -1.83 -12.79
N GLY A 100 5.82 -0.82 -12.23
CA GLY A 100 6.50 0.40 -11.78
C GLY A 100 7.17 1.13 -12.94
N GLU A 101 8.45 1.45 -12.80
CA GLU A 101 9.26 2.04 -13.88
C GLU A 101 9.83 1.01 -14.87
N ALA A 102 9.67 -0.29 -14.58
CA ALA A 102 10.24 -1.35 -15.38
C ALA A 102 9.35 -1.70 -16.59
N THR A 103 9.99 -2.00 -17.72
CA THR A 103 9.37 -2.81 -18.77
C THR A 103 9.66 -4.28 -18.47
N THR A 104 8.68 -5.16 -18.68
CA THR A 104 8.79 -6.59 -18.37
C THR A 104 8.41 -7.44 -19.58
N TRP A 105 9.06 -8.58 -19.74
CA TRP A 105 8.75 -9.59 -20.74
C TRP A 105 8.60 -10.94 -20.06
N THR A 106 7.67 -11.75 -20.52
CA THR A 106 7.52 -13.15 -20.07
C THR A 106 7.33 -14.04 -21.27
N GLY A 107 7.71 -15.31 -21.14
CA GLY A 107 7.42 -16.29 -22.16
C GLY A 107 7.62 -17.72 -21.72
N LEU A 108 7.09 -18.65 -22.50
CA LEU A 108 7.41 -20.07 -22.42
C LEU A 108 8.61 -20.40 -23.32
N LEU A 109 9.34 -21.45 -22.93
CA LEU A 109 10.43 -22.03 -23.73
C LEU A 109 9.86 -23.07 -24.69
N ASP A 110 10.47 -23.23 -25.87
CA ASP A 110 9.90 -24.04 -26.96
C ASP A 110 10.10 -25.55 -26.80
N GLU A 111 11.36 -25.96 -26.59
CA GLU A 111 11.81 -27.36 -26.66
C GLU A 111 11.70 -28.09 -25.32
N GLU A 112 11.43 -27.34 -24.26
CA GLU A 112 11.19 -27.83 -22.92
C GLU A 112 10.00 -27.08 -22.35
N ALA A 113 9.28 -27.72 -21.43
CA ALA A 113 8.34 -26.93 -20.67
C ALA A 113 9.18 -26.17 -19.64
N GLY A 114 9.11 -24.86 -19.73
CA GLY A 114 9.96 -23.94 -19.01
C GLY A 114 9.44 -22.53 -19.27
N SER A 115 9.88 -21.59 -18.46
CA SER A 115 9.43 -20.21 -18.54
C SER A 115 10.58 -19.27 -18.34
N TRP A 116 10.53 -18.12 -18.99
CA TRP A 116 11.50 -17.07 -18.79
C TRP A 116 10.80 -15.75 -18.47
N THR A 117 11.50 -14.89 -17.75
CA THR A 117 11.03 -13.54 -17.42
C THR A 117 12.20 -12.59 -17.53
N ALA A 118 12.01 -11.46 -18.18
CA ALA A 118 12.98 -10.38 -18.22
C ALA A 118 12.35 -9.08 -17.74
N SER A 119 13.17 -8.18 -17.23
CA SER A 119 12.75 -6.82 -16.92
C SER A 119 13.88 -5.83 -17.15
N ARG A 120 13.52 -4.57 -17.35
CA ARG A 120 14.45 -3.47 -17.62
C ARG A 120 14.04 -2.22 -16.86
N VAL A 121 14.97 -1.65 -16.11
CA VAL A 121 14.89 -0.30 -15.51
C VAL A 121 16.10 0.52 -15.96
N GLY A 122 15.88 1.63 -16.65
CA GLY A 122 16.98 2.35 -17.32
C GLY A 122 17.75 1.42 -18.26
N ASP A 123 19.05 1.30 -18.11
CA ASP A 123 19.92 0.36 -18.87
C ASP A 123 20.33 -0.87 -18.05
N THR A 124 19.50 -1.23 -17.07
CA THR A 124 19.75 -2.39 -16.20
C THR A 124 18.68 -3.44 -16.45
N PHE A 125 19.14 -4.62 -16.84
CA PHE A 125 18.28 -5.78 -17.06
C PHE A 125 18.35 -6.76 -15.88
N HIS A 126 17.29 -7.53 -15.74
CA HIS A 126 17.24 -8.75 -14.96
C HIS A 126 16.58 -9.82 -15.83
N VAL A 127 17.12 -11.03 -15.87
CA VAL A 127 16.52 -12.16 -16.61
C VAL A 127 16.55 -13.40 -15.73
N SER A 128 15.40 -14.06 -15.63
CA SER A 128 15.19 -15.32 -14.94
C SER A 128 14.72 -16.37 -15.95
N LEU A 129 15.29 -17.58 -15.90
CA LEU A 129 14.86 -18.73 -16.68
C LEU A 129 14.62 -19.91 -15.75
N GLN A 130 13.45 -20.54 -15.89
CA GLN A 130 13.13 -21.81 -15.26
C GLN A 130 13.05 -22.89 -16.33
N THR A 131 13.93 -23.87 -16.23
CA THR A 131 14.10 -24.94 -17.23
C THR A 131 14.06 -26.30 -16.56
N ASP A 132 13.89 -27.37 -17.33
CA ASP A 132 14.02 -28.73 -16.80
C ASP A 132 15.48 -29.07 -16.42
N GLU A 133 16.45 -28.27 -16.91
CA GLU A 133 17.88 -28.41 -16.62
C GLU A 133 18.36 -27.57 -15.40
N GLY A 134 17.49 -26.71 -14.86
CA GLY A 134 17.79 -25.84 -13.71
C GLY A 134 17.19 -24.44 -13.80
N ALA A 135 17.38 -23.65 -12.75
CA ALA A 135 17.01 -22.24 -12.72
C ALA A 135 18.23 -21.36 -13.02
N PHE A 136 18.08 -20.37 -13.90
CA PHE A 136 19.16 -19.46 -14.28
C PHE A 136 18.77 -18.00 -14.06
N GLU A 137 19.73 -17.24 -13.54
CA GLU A 137 19.56 -15.83 -13.22
C GLU A 137 20.65 -14.98 -13.87
N VAL A 138 20.25 -13.86 -14.47
CA VAL A 138 21.15 -12.93 -15.16
C VAL A 138 21.10 -11.59 -14.44
N ASN A 139 22.15 -11.31 -13.67
CA ASN A 139 22.24 -10.15 -12.81
C ASN A 139 23.39 -9.23 -13.22
N LYS A 140 23.15 -7.91 -13.16
CA LYS A 140 24.20 -6.91 -13.44
C LYS A 140 25.26 -6.93 -12.34
N VAL A 141 26.53 -6.98 -12.73
CA VAL A 141 27.68 -7.03 -11.79
C VAL A 141 28.69 -5.90 -12.03
N ALA A 142 28.70 -5.31 -13.23
CA ALA A 142 29.50 -4.15 -13.58
C ALA A 142 28.85 -3.40 -14.76
N PRO A 143 29.33 -2.19 -15.13
CA PRO A 143 28.84 -1.50 -16.33
C PRO A 143 28.93 -2.41 -17.57
N ALA A 144 27.80 -2.58 -18.26
CA ALA A 144 27.62 -3.49 -19.40
C ALA A 144 27.91 -4.99 -19.17
N THR A 145 28.31 -5.41 -17.96
CA THR A 145 28.59 -6.82 -17.67
C THR A 145 27.58 -7.39 -16.69
N TYR A 146 27.05 -8.54 -17.08
CA TYR A 146 26.13 -9.36 -16.32
C TYR A 146 26.79 -10.68 -15.95
N ARG A 147 26.22 -11.37 -14.98
CA ARG A 147 26.60 -12.72 -14.59
C ARG A 147 25.37 -13.61 -14.70
N VAL A 148 25.49 -14.67 -15.47
CA VAL A 148 24.57 -15.81 -15.47
C VAL A 148 24.96 -16.70 -14.29
N THR A 149 24.01 -17.05 -13.45
CA THR A 149 24.15 -18.01 -12.35
C THR A 149 23.13 -19.11 -12.50
N GLU A 150 23.56 -20.36 -12.39
CA GLU A 150 22.66 -21.50 -12.21
C GLU A 150 22.42 -21.72 -10.72
N ALA A 151 21.14 -21.65 -10.31
CA ALA A 151 20.72 -21.88 -8.95
C ALA A 151 20.81 -23.37 -8.62
N SER A 152 21.34 -23.69 -7.43
CA SER A 152 21.39 -25.05 -6.93
C SER A 152 20.05 -25.41 -6.29
N GLU A 153 19.22 -26.21 -6.96
CA GLU A 153 17.92 -26.64 -6.41
C GLU A 153 18.03 -27.38 -5.06
N ARG A 154 19.19 -27.98 -4.76
CA ARG A 154 19.48 -28.63 -3.47
C ARG A 154 19.79 -27.66 -2.34
N ASN A 155 20.20 -26.44 -2.67
CA ASN A 155 20.52 -25.39 -1.71
C ASN A 155 19.43 -24.32 -1.62
N LEU A 156 18.39 -24.40 -2.46
CA LEU A 156 17.15 -23.64 -2.27
C LEU A 156 16.44 -24.19 -1.03
N THR A 157 16.44 -23.38 0.03
CA THR A 157 15.74 -23.71 1.27
C THR A 157 14.22 -23.62 1.06
N ALA A 158 13.44 -24.21 1.97
CA ALA A 158 11.98 -24.21 1.84
C ALA A 158 11.39 -22.78 1.80
N ASP A 159 10.17 -22.63 1.30
CA ASP A 159 9.38 -21.40 1.42
C ASP A 159 8.23 -21.71 2.38
N ASP A 160 8.19 -21.11 3.57
CA ASP A 160 7.34 -21.62 4.64
C ASP A 160 6.19 -20.67 5.00
N GLN A 161 5.19 -21.21 5.69
CA GLN A 161 3.95 -20.51 5.96
C GLN A 161 3.78 -20.23 7.46
N VAL A 162 3.27 -19.07 7.80
CA VAL A 162 3.00 -18.69 9.20
C VAL A 162 1.50 -18.57 9.43
N GLN A 163 0.99 -19.28 10.42
CA GLN A 163 -0.40 -19.11 10.85
C GLN A 163 -0.55 -17.83 11.68
N PRO A 164 -1.64 -17.06 11.50
CA PRO A 164 -1.99 -16.01 12.45
C PRO A 164 -2.09 -16.55 13.89
N PRO A 165 -1.82 -15.73 14.91
CA PRO A 165 -2.02 -16.11 16.31
C PRO A 165 -3.43 -16.64 16.56
N ALA A 166 -3.56 -17.70 17.37
CA ALA A 166 -4.85 -18.28 17.74
C ALA A 166 -5.79 -17.22 18.33
N GLY A 167 -6.96 -17.05 17.74
CA GLY A 167 -7.96 -16.06 18.14
C GLY A 167 -7.91 -14.72 17.38
N ALA A 168 -7.06 -14.58 16.36
CA ALA A 168 -7.23 -13.53 15.36
C ALA A 168 -8.59 -13.70 14.67
N GLU A 169 -9.45 -12.68 14.70
CA GLU A 169 -10.76 -12.71 14.06
C GLU A 169 -10.57 -12.90 12.54
N VAL A 170 -11.18 -13.95 11.96
CA VAL A 170 -11.37 -14.06 10.52
C VAL A 170 -12.48 -13.08 10.18
N GLU A 171 -12.18 -12.02 9.41
CA GLU A 171 -13.23 -11.12 8.96
C GLU A 171 -14.20 -11.93 8.08
N GLU A 172 -15.46 -12.07 8.51
CA GLU A 172 -16.50 -12.78 7.74
C GLU A 172 -16.71 -12.10 6.38
N GLU A 173 -16.81 -12.91 5.33
CA GLU A 173 -17.11 -12.48 3.95
C GLU A 173 -18.44 -11.70 3.92
N ALA A 174 -18.38 -10.38 3.91
CA ALA A 174 -19.56 -9.53 3.76
C ALA A 174 -20.01 -9.47 2.28
N GLU A 175 -21.32 -9.52 2.04
CA GLU A 175 -21.94 -9.53 0.70
C GLU A 175 -21.41 -8.41 -0.22
N VAL A 176 -21.02 -8.85 -1.42
CA VAL A 176 -20.31 -8.11 -2.46
C VAL A 176 -21.26 -7.19 -3.24
N ASP A 177 -21.17 -5.88 -3.03
CA ASP A 177 -21.76 -4.90 -3.95
C ASP A 177 -20.71 -4.49 -4.98
N ALA A 178 -20.94 -4.84 -6.25
CA ALA A 178 -20.05 -4.49 -7.37
C ALA A 178 -19.94 -2.97 -7.53
N ARG A 179 -18.72 -2.45 -7.70
CA ARG A 179 -18.51 -1.04 -8.06
C ARG A 179 -17.62 -0.84 -9.29
N PRO A 180 -17.92 0.21 -10.07
CA PRO A 180 -17.25 0.50 -11.33
C PRO A 180 -15.99 1.34 -11.09
N SER A 181 -14.96 1.03 -11.84
CA SER A 181 -13.67 1.70 -11.87
C SER A 181 -13.61 2.88 -12.84
N ALA A 182 -12.69 3.81 -12.56
CA ALA A 182 -12.08 4.73 -13.52
C ALA A 182 -10.81 5.38 -12.87
N PRO A 183 -10.03 6.22 -13.56
CA PRO A 183 -8.57 6.08 -13.72
C PRO A 183 -7.75 6.94 -12.72
N ARG A 184 -6.51 6.53 -12.40
CA ARG A 184 -5.60 7.14 -11.40
C ARG A 184 -4.58 8.12 -12.00
N ASP A 185 -4.23 9.18 -11.27
CA ASP A 185 -3.16 10.13 -11.64
C ASP A 185 -1.76 9.54 -11.37
N THR A 186 -0.96 9.54 -12.44
CA THR A 186 0.35 8.95 -12.70
C THR A 186 1.53 9.55 -11.90
N ALA A 187 2.41 8.69 -11.36
CA ALA A 187 3.84 8.84 -11.67
C ALA A 187 4.00 8.60 -13.19
N PRO A 188 4.89 9.31 -13.92
CA PRO A 188 4.70 9.71 -15.33
C PRO A 188 4.23 8.68 -16.35
N ASP A 189 4.28 7.37 -16.07
CA ASP A 189 3.92 6.30 -17.01
C ASP A 189 3.19 5.10 -16.34
N ALA A 190 2.47 5.29 -15.23
CA ALA A 190 1.63 4.24 -14.64
C ALA A 190 0.24 4.22 -15.30
N GLU A 191 -0.06 3.17 -16.07
CA GLU A 191 -1.35 3.05 -16.76
C GLU A 191 -2.51 2.96 -15.73
N PRO A 192 -3.56 3.78 -15.86
CA PRO A 192 -4.59 3.86 -14.84
C PRO A 192 -5.54 2.66 -14.88
N PRO A 193 -6.00 2.14 -13.72
CA PRO A 193 -6.91 1.01 -13.69
C PRO A 193 -8.24 1.27 -14.39
N THR A 194 -8.71 0.28 -15.15
CA THR A 194 -9.94 0.36 -15.94
C THR A 194 -11.16 -0.17 -15.19
N ALA A 195 -12.36 0.16 -15.72
CA ALA A 195 -13.63 -0.61 -15.69
C ALA A 195 -13.61 -2.04 -15.10
N ALA A 196 -12.61 -2.80 -15.55
CA ALA A 196 -12.49 -4.23 -15.38
C ALA A 196 -11.62 -4.65 -14.18
N ASP A 197 -10.97 -3.71 -13.50
CA ASP A 197 -9.93 -4.00 -12.51
C ASP A 197 -10.48 -4.21 -11.08
N VAL A 198 -11.74 -3.83 -10.81
CA VAL A 198 -12.33 -3.95 -9.46
C VAL A 198 -12.57 -5.43 -9.14
N GLY A 199 -11.80 -5.95 -8.18
CA GLY A 199 -11.87 -7.36 -7.75
C GLY A 199 -10.98 -8.31 -8.56
N ASN A 200 -10.26 -7.82 -9.57
CA ASN A 200 -9.37 -8.63 -10.41
C ASN A 200 -7.88 -8.27 -10.28
N VAL A 201 -7.56 -7.23 -9.50
CA VAL A 201 -6.17 -6.82 -9.20
C VAL A 201 -5.96 -6.75 -7.70
N VAL A 202 -4.85 -7.30 -7.20
CA VAL A 202 -4.37 -7.12 -5.82
C VAL A 202 -3.17 -6.18 -5.86
N ASP A 203 -3.29 -5.05 -5.15
CA ASP A 203 -2.27 -4.02 -5.06
C ASP A 203 -1.24 -4.41 -3.97
N VAL A 204 0.04 -4.53 -4.32
CA VAL A 204 1.11 -4.97 -3.41
C VAL A 204 2.15 -3.86 -3.23
N LEU A 205 2.39 -3.44 -1.99
CA LEU A 205 3.50 -2.57 -1.63
C LEU A 205 4.76 -3.42 -1.43
N VAL A 206 5.84 -3.03 -2.10
CA VAL A 206 7.16 -3.63 -1.88
C VAL A 206 7.96 -2.76 -0.94
N VAL A 207 8.49 -3.38 0.11
CA VAL A 207 9.44 -2.77 1.04
C VAL A 207 10.77 -3.49 0.85
N THR A 208 11.85 -2.77 0.54
CA THR A 208 13.19 -3.35 0.41
C THR A 208 14.14 -2.79 1.43
N THR A 209 15.08 -3.59 1.92
CA THR A 209 16.13 -3.13 2.83
C THR A 209 17.36 -2.62 2.08
N ALA A 210 18.21 -1.87 2.79
CA ALA A 210 19.51 -1.46 2.26
C ALA A 210 20.39 -2.66 1.90
N GLY A 211 20.32 -3.78 2.64
CA GLY A 211 21.05 -5.01 2.30
C GLY A 211 20.59 -5.59 0.97
N ALA A 212 19.28 -5.67 0.71
CA ALA A 212 18.75 -6.12 -0.56
C ALA A 212 19.26 -5.27 -1.75
N ARG A 213 19.34 -3.95 -1.57
CA ARG A 213 19.89 -3.04 -2.58
C ARG A 213 21.39 -3.22 -2.78
N LEU A 214 22.15 -3.39 -1.71
CA LEU A 214 23.60 -3.59 -1.80
C LEU A 214 23.93 -4.89 -2.54
N GLU A 215 23.18 -5.96 -2.29
CA GLU A 215 23.33 -7.24 -3.01
C GLU A 215 22.91 -7.15 -4.47
N ALA A 216 21.84 -6.39 -4.77
CA ALA A 216 21.44 -6.10 -6.14
C ALA A 216 22.47 -5.27 -6.92
N GLY A 217 23.32 -4.51 -6.21
CA GLY A 217 24.38 -3.68 -6.78
C GLY A 217 23.95 -2.25 -7.16
N SER A 218 22.67 -2.01 -7.44
CA SER A 218 22.11 -0.65 -7.64
C SER A 218 20.60 -0.59 -7.37
N PRO A 219 20.02 0.61 -7.16
CA PRO A 219 18.56 0.78 -7.08
C PRO A 219 17.82 0.26 -8.33
N GLU A 220 18.36 0.50 -9.51
CA GLU A 220 17.76 0.06 -10.78
C GLU A 220 17.80 -1.47 -10.92
N ALA A 221 18.90 -2.10 -10.50
CA ALA A 221 19.02 -3.55 -10.49
C ALA A 221 18.05 -4.21 -9.51
N LEU A 222 17.84 -3.60 -8.35
CA LEU A 222 16.85 -4.06 -7.38
C LEU A 222 15.43 -3.90 -7.94
N SER A 223 15.11 -2.74 -8.53
CA SER A 223 13.79 -2.45 -9.08
C SER A 223 13.44 -3.35 -10.27
N ALA A 224 14.41 -3.64 -11.15
CA ALA A 224 14.26 -4.63 -12.21
C ALA A 224 13.97 -6.03 -11.62
N HIS A 225 14.73 -6.47 -10.61
CA HIS A 225 14.47 -7.77 -10.00
C HIS A 225 13.08 -7.85 -9.35
N VAL A 226 12.67 -6.82 -8.60
CA VAL A 226 11.31 -6.76 -8.04
C VAL A 226 10.26 -6.84 -9.15
N ALA A 227 10.41 -6.08 -10.24
CA ALA A 227 9.51 -6.14 -11.38
C ALA A 227 9.45 -7.53 -12.04
N SER A 228 10.59 -8.24 -12.12
CA SER A 228 10.63 -9.64 -12.58
C SER A 228 9.82 -10.55 -11.67
N GLY A 229 9.85 -10.34 -10.36
CA GLY A 229 9.01 -11.09 -9.41
C GLY A 229 7.51 -10.94 -9.71
N PHE A 230 7.03 -9.70 -9.96
CA PHE A 230 5.63 -9.46 -10.35
C PHE A 230 5.27 -10.09 -11.69
N ALA A 231 6.14 -9.93 -12.69
CA ALA A 231 5.93 -10.52 -14.01
C ALA A 231 5.86 -12.05 -13.94
N GLN A 232 6.77 -12.68 -13.19
CA GLN A 232 6.80 -14.13 -12.98
C GLN A 232 5.56 -14.63 -12.20
N ALA A 233 5.14 -13.92 -11.15
CA ALA A 233 3.95 -14.29 -10.39
C ALA A 233 2.67 -14.17 -11.24
N ASN A 234 2.55 -13.11 -12.05
CA ASN A 234 1.42 -12.92 -12.96
C ASN A 234 1.40 -13.94 -14.11
N ALA A 235 2.57 -14.29 -14.65
CA ALA A 235 2.70 -15.37 -15.62
C ALA A 235 2.23 -16.69 -14.99
N ALA A 236 2.61 -16.97 -13.74
CA ALA A 236 2.17 -18.18 -13.05
C ALA A 236 0.66 -18.22 -12.78
N LEU A 237 0.05 -17.11 -12.39
CA LEU A 237 -1.41 -16.99 -12.26
C LEU A 237 -2.12 -17.27 -13.60
N THR A 238 -1.64 -16.61 -14.67
CA THR A 238 -2.19 -16.74 -16.03
C THR A 238 -2.08 -18.17 -16.54
N ALA A 239 -0.89 -18.77 -16.43
CA ALA A 239 -0.61 -20.15 -16.83
C ALA A 239 -1.49 -21.15 -16.06
N SER A 240 -1.92 -20.80 -14.84
CA SER A 240 -2.78 -21.62 -13.99
C SER A 240 -4.28 -21.39 -14.20
N ASN A 241 -4.66 -20.62 -15.24
CA ASN A 241 -6.03 -20.20 -15.51
C ASN A 241 -6.68 -19.45 -14.32
N VAL A 242 -5.88 -18.61 -13.66
CA VAL A 242 -6.34 -17.68 -12.62
C VAL A 242 -6.38 -16.29 -13.25
N PRO A 243 -7.57 -15.74 -13.57
CA PRO A 243 -7.71 -14.52 -14.39
C PRO A 243 -7.54 -13.24 -13.56
N TYR A 244 -6.54 -13.21 -12.68
CA TYR A 244 -6.28 -12.12 -11.74
C TYR A 244 -4.82 -11.69 -11.79
N GLN A 245 -4.55 -10.44 -11.40
CA GLN A 245 -3.21 -9.85 -11.50
C GLN A 245 -2.75 -9.23 -10.19
N LEU A 246 -1.46 -9.39 -9.89
CA LEU A 246 -0.75 -8.60 -8.89
C LEU A 246 -0.24 -7.33 -9.55
N ARG A 247 -0.43 -6.19 -8.89
CA ARG A 247 0.14 -4.91 -9.32
C ARG A 247 1.02 -4.34 -8.23
N MET A 248 2.20 -3.84 -8.62
CA MET A 248 3.05 -3.09 -7.71
C MET A 248 2.40 -1.73 -7.41
N ALA A 249 1.88 -1.58 -6.20
CA ALA A 249 1.24 -0.35 -5.73
C ALA A 249 2.27 0.72 -5.36
N GLY A 250 3.44 0.29 -4.92
CA GLY A 250 4.58 1.15 -4.61
C GLY A 250 5.81 0.32 -4.26
N HIS A 251 6.97 0.95 -4.30
CA HIS A 251 8.24 0.37 -3.89
C HIS A 251 9.01 1.39 -3.04
N ILE A 252 9.31 1.03 -1.79
CA ILE A 252 10.03 1.88 -0.85
C ILE A 252 11.28 1.16 -0.31
N GLU A 253 12.33 1.93 -0.04
CA GLU A 253 13.47 1.45 0.76
C GLU A 253 13.26 1.84 2.23
N THR A 254 13.26 0.86 3.12
CA THR A 254 13.15 1.09 4.56
C THR A 254 14.51 1.49 5.14
N PRO A 255 14.55 2.45 6.11
CA PRO A 255 15.75 2.71 6.90
C PRO A 255 16.02 1.62 7.95
N THR A 256 15.07 0.71 8.18
CA THR A 256 15.20 -0.41 9.13
C THR A 256 16.18 -1.43 8.58
N VAL A 257 17.10 -1.89 9.44
CA VAL A 257 18.06 -2.95 9.09
C VAL A 257 17.42 -4.30 9.39
N GLU A 258 17.43 -5.19 8.41
CA GLU A 258 17.02 -6.59 8.54
C GLU A 258 17.84 -7.35 9.59
N THR A 259 17.33 -8.50 10.01
CA THR A 259 18.07 -9.40 10.90
C THR A 259 19.25 -10.11 10.24
N GLY A 260 19.33 -10.10 8.90
CA GLY A 260 20.41 -10.73 8.13
C GLY A 260 20.35 -12.27 8.08
N GLY A 261 19.15 -12.86 8.25
CA GLY A 261 18.97 -14.32 8.24
C GLY A 261 17.63 -14.81 8.82
N ASN A 262 17.04 -14.02 9.74
CA ASN A 262 15.86 -14.43 10.52
C ASN A 262 14.56 -13.80 9.99
N LEU A 263 14.06 -14.33 8.86
CA LEU A 263 12.82 -13.87 8.24
C LEU A 263 11.60 -13.93 9.16
N SER A 264 11.53 -14.87 10.10
CA SER A 264 10.39 -14.96 11.04
C SER A 264 10.30 -13.73 11.94
N THR A 265 11.45 -13.23 12.39
CA THR A 265 11.51 -11.99 13.17
C THR A 265 11.17 -10.79 12.30
N ASP A 266 11.66 -10.74 11.07
CA ASP A 266 11.42 -9.61 10.17
C ASP A 266 9.96 -9.54 9.70
N LEU A 267 9.33 -10.68 9.37
CA LEU A 267 7.89 -10.74 9.06
C LEU A 267 7.03 -10.29 10.24
N ARG A 268 7.33 -10.78 11.46
CA ARG A 268 6.59 -10.36 12.66
C ARG A 268 6.71 -8.85 12.91
N ARG A 269 7.91 -8.29 12.73
CA ARG A 269 8.17 -6.85 12.86
C ARG A 269 7.39 -6.06 11.81
N LEU A 270 7.46 -6.49 10.54
CA LEU A 270 6.73 -5.87 9.45
C LEU A 270 5.20 -5.83 9.68
N ALA A 271 4.64 -6.87 10.29
CA ALA A 271 3.21 -6.95 10.56
C ALA A 271 2.78 -6.22 11.85
N THR A 272 3.71 -5.89 12.76
CA THR A 272 3.38 -5.34 14.09
C THR A 272 3.60 -3.82 14.11
N PRO A 273 2.52 -3.02 14.12
CA PRO A 273 2.68 -1.56 14.08
C PRO A 273 3.15 -0.99 15.44
N ASN A 274 4.01 0.02 15.36
CA ASN A 274 4.60 0.77 16.48
C ASN A 274 5.54 -0.06 17.37
N ASP A 275 6.22 -1.05 16.79
CA ASP A 275 7.22 -1.85 17.51
C ASP A 275 8.66 -1.31 17.34
N GLY A 276 8.84 -0.27 16.51
CA GLY A 276 10.11 0.37 16.21
C GLY A 276 10.82 -0.18 14.98
N TYR A 277 10.23 -1.12 14.24
CA TYR A 277 10.80 -1.75 13.06
C TYR A 277 9.80 -1.75 11.91
N PHE A 278 10.22 -1.28 10.73
CA PHE A 278 9.37 -1.23 9.52
C PHE A 278 8.03 -0.48 9.69
N ASP A 279 7.86 0.32 10.75
CA ASP A 279 6.60 1.00 11.10
C ASP A 279 6.08 1.88 9.94
N GLU A 280 6.98 2.47 9.15
CA GLU A 280 6.65 3.25 7.97
C GLU A 280 5.94 2.44 6.87
N ALA A 281 6.14 1.12 6.81
CA ALA A 281 5.47 0.25 5.85
C ALA A 281 3.95 0.34 5.99
N HIS A 282 3.42 0.47 7.20
CA HIS A 282 1.98 0.62 7.42
C HIS A 282 1.45 1.95 6.87
N LEU A 283 2.19 3.05 7.06
CA LEU A 283 1.82 4.35 6.48
C LEU A 283 1.85 4.29 4.95
N HIS A 284 2.90 3.69 4.38
CA HIS A 284 3.03 3.55 2.94
C HIS A 284 2.00 2.58 2.36
N ARG A 285 1.57 1.55 3.11
CA ARG A 285 0.49 0.66 2.71
C ARG A 285 -0.82 1.45 2.53
N GLU A 286 -1.11 2.36 3.46
CA GLU A 286 -2.28 3.25 3.35
C GLU A 286 -2.13 4.29 2.23
N ILE A 287 -0.94 4.91 2.07
CA ILE A 287 -0.70 5.94 1.04
C ILE A 287 -0.78 5.36 -0.37
N ASN A 288 -0.25 4.16 -0.58
CA ASN A 288 -0.23 3.52 -1.89
C ASN A 288 -1.47 2.66 -2.13
N HIS A 289 -2.41 2.60 -1.19
CA HIS A 289 -3.61 1.76 -1.26
C HIS A 289 -3.28 0.28 -1.52
N ALA A 290 -2.23 -0.22 -0.86
CA ALA A 290 -1.76 -1.57 -1.06
C ALA A 290 -2.57 -2.56 -0.20
N ASP A 291 -3.18 -3.52 -0.87
CA ASP A 291 -3.87 -4.65 -0.25
C ASP A 291 -2.90 -5.55 0.51
N LEU A 292 -1.71 -5.81 -0.04
CA LEU A 292 -0.67 -6.62 0.57
C LEU A 292 0.64 -5.85 0.71
N VAL A 293 1.54 -6.33 1.58
CA VAL A 293 2.89 -5.79 1.73
C VAL A 293 3.91 -6.92 1.66
N SER A 294 4.95 -6.77 0.86
CA SER A 294 6.03 -7.74 0.72
C SER A 294 7.38 -7.10 1.07
N LEU A 295 8.06 -7.64 2.07
CA LEU A 295 9.41 -7.24 2.46
C LEU A 295 10.46 -8.09 1.74
N TRP A 296 11.40 -7.43 1.06
CA TRP A 296 12.51 -8.06 0.36
C TRP A 296 13.81 -7.67 1.07
N VAL A 297 14.48 -8.65 1.67
CA VAL A 297 15.71 -8.47 2.45
C VAL A 297 16.94 -8.98 1.70
N GLY A 298 18.11 -8.45 2.06
CA GLY A 298 19.38 -9.07 1.68
C GLY A 298 19.75 -10.19 2.63
N GLY A 299 20.87 -10.87 2.34
CA GLY A 299 21.45 -11.91 3.16
C GLY A 299 21.32 -13.29 2.54
N THR A 300 21.80 -14.29 3.28
CA THR A 300 21.69 -15.70 2.89
C THR A 300 20.61 -16.35 3.76
N PRO A 301 19.70 -17.14 3.18
CA PRO A 301 18.71 -17.89 3.95
C PRO A 301 19.38 -18.85 4.94
N ASP A 302 18.99 -18.78 6.22
CA ASP A 302 19.42 -19.76 7.22
C ASP A 302 18.65 -21.10 7.06
N LEU A 303 17.33 -21.02 6.82
CA LEU A 303 16.42 -22.17 6.75
C LEU A 303 15.26 -22.03 5.76
N THR A 304 14.86 -20.80 5.38
CA THR A 304 13.70 -20.56 4.51
C THR A 304 13.97 -19.37 3.58
N CYS A 305 13.56 -19.47 2.32
CA CYS A 305 13.72 -18.44 1.30
C CYS A 305 12.67 -17.33 1.44
N GLY A 306 11.46 -17.69 1.88
CA GLY A 306 10.38 -16.78 2.18
C GLY A 306 9.52 -17.22 3.36
N LEU A 307 8.74 -16.28 3.88
CA LEU A 307 7.68 -16.48 4.84
C LEU A 307 6.48 -15.58 4.54
N GLY A 308 5.30 -16.20 4.54
CA GLY A 308 4.04 -15.53 4.29
C GLY A 308 3.00 -15.95 5.32
N TYR A 309 2.19 -15.01 5.77
CA TYR A 309 1.02 -15.39 6.56
C TYR A 309 -0.03 -16.07 5.68
N VAL A 310 -0.55 -17.20 6.15
CA VAL A 310 -1.72 -17.86 5.53
C VAL A 310 -2.97 -17.22 6.10
N SER A 311 -3.48 -16.21 5.42
CA SER A 311 -4.78 -15.66 5.78
C SER A 311 -5.23 -14.66 4.72
N PRO A 312 -6.47 -14.74 4.24
CA PRO A 312 -7.13 -13.55 3.75
C PRO A 312 -7.57 -12.74 4.99
N ASN A 313 -6.63 -12.14 5.73
CA ASN A 313 -6.92 -11.17 6.77
C ASN A 313 -6.04 -9.95 6.56
N ALA A 314 -6.65 -8.75 6.50
CA ALA A 314 -5.93 -7.53 6.22
C ALA A 314 -4.80 -7.24 7.24
N ALA A 315 -4.96 -7.63 8.50
CA ALA A 315 -3.94 -7.53 9.54
C ALA A 315 -2.74 -8.47 9.32
N TYR A 316 -2.90 -9.50 8.47
CA TYR A 316 -1.88 -10.50 8.15
C TYR A 316 -1.56 -10.56 6.65
N GLY A 317 -1.94 -9.57 5.85
CA GLY A 317 -1.57 -9.45 4.43
C GLY A 317 -0.12 -9.03 4.23
N PHE A 318 0.82 -9.81 4.77
CA PHE A 318 2.25 -9.53 4.80
C PHE A 318 3.08 -10.75 4.40
N THR A 319 4.16 -10.52 3.66
CA THR A 319 5.20 -11.49 3.33
C THR A 319 6.59 -10.92 3.55
N ALA A 320 7.58 -11.79 3.77
CA ALA A 320 8.99 -11.44 3.82
C ALA A 320 9.82 -12.50 3.10
N LEU A 321 10.74 -12.11 2.24
CA LEU A 321 11.60 -13.02 1.48
C LEU A 321 13.01 -12.49 1.28
N PHE A 322 13.96 -13.40 1.04
CA PHE A 322 15.27 -13.05 0.54
C PHE A 322 15.19 -12.67 -0.93
N ARG A 323 15.78 -11.52 -1.28
CA ARG A 323 15.89 -11.06 -2.67
C ARG A 323 16.49 -12.15 -3.56
N SER A 324 17.49 -12.88 -3.06
CA SER A 324 18.21 -13.91 -3.80
C SER A 324 17.36 -15.11 -4.21
N CYS A 325 16.23 -15.39 -3.54
CA CYS A 325 15.33 -16.51 -3.88
C CYS A 325 14.11 -16.08 -4.71
N ALA A 326 13.94 -14.78 -4.94
CA ALA A 326 12.64 -14.23 -5.27
C ALA A 326 12.06 -14.76 -6.60
N THR A 327 12.93 -14.98 -7.58
CA THR A 327 12.57 -15.37 -8.96
C THR A 327 13.09 -16.75 -9.35
N ASP A 328 14.33 -17.10 -9.03
CA ASP A 328 14.92 -18.43 -9.27
C ASP A 328 14.21 -19.60 -8.55
N ASN A 329 13.50 -19.31 -7.45
CA ASN A 329 12.70 -20.28 -6.71
C ASN A 329 11.19 -19.93 -6.70
N PHE A 330 10.74 -18.94 -7.47
CA PHE A 330 9.36 -18.41 -7.42
C PHE A 330 8.92 -17.96 -6.01
N THR A 331 9.84 -17.64 -5.10
CA THR A 331 9.50 -17.36 -3.69
C THR A 331 8.51 -16.20 -3.58
N PHE A 332 8.63 -15.13 -4.38
CA PHE A 332 7.64 -14.05 -4.32
C PHE A 332 6.22 -14.52 -4.68
N ALA A 333 6.09 -15.31 -5.75
CA ALA A 333 4.80 -15.89 -6.15
C ALA A 333 4.26 -16.86 -5.08
N HIS A 334 5.15 -17.63 -4.45
CA HIS A 334 4.82 -18.55 -3.36
C HIS A 334 4.23 -17.81 -2.16
N GLU A 335 4.94 -16.79 -1.66
CA GLU A 335 4.51 -16.10 -0.44
C GLU A 335 3.22 -15.30 -0.65
N VAL A 336 3.05 -14.65 -1.80
CA VAL A 336 1.78 -13.99 -2.13
C VAL A 336 0.67 -15.02 -2.30
N GLY A 337 0.99 -16.23 -2.81
CA GLY A 337 0.08 -17.37 -2.82
C GLY A 337 -0.52 -17.67 -1.44
N HIS A 338 0.29 -17.67 -0.37
CA HIS A 338 -0.21 -17.84 1.00
C HIS A 338 -1.19 -16.75 1.44
N ASN A 339 -0.89 -15.48 1.15
CA ASN A 339 -1.83 -14.39 1.43
C ASN A 339 -3.15 -14.53 0.64
N LEU A 340 -3.11 -15.19 -0.52
CA LEU A 340 -4.27 -15.50 -1.35
C LEU A 340 -4.94 -16.85 -0.98
N GLY A 341 -4.51 -17.50 0.09
CA GLY A 341 -5.13 -18.74 0.61
C GLY A 341 -4.66 -20.03 -0.05
N ALA A 342 -3.55 -20.00 -0.79
CA ALA A 342 -2.88 -21.20 -1.27
C ALA A 342 -1.99 -21.81 -0.19
N GLU A 343 -1.81 -23.13 -0.21
CA GLU A 343 -0.99 -23.85 0.77
C GLU A 343 -0.04 -24.83 0.08
N HIS A 344 0.88 -25.35 0.89
CA HIS A 344 1.82 -26.38 0.45
C HIS A 344 1.12 -27.67 0.05
N ASP A 345 1.85 -28.52 -0.68
CA ASP A 345 1.41 -29.86 -1.01
C ASP A 345 1.22 -30.71 0.26
N ALA A 346 0.36 -31.73 0.16
CA ALA A 346 0.04 -32.61 1.29
C ALA A 346 1.25 -33.41 1.82
N GLY A 347 2.31 -33.57 1.03
CA GLY A 347 3.55 -34.23 1.44
C GLY A 347 4.47 -33.36 2.30
N ALA A 348 4.27 -32.04 2.28
CA ALA A 348 5.09 -31.08 3.03
C ALA A 348 4.51 -30.74 4.40
N ALA A 349 3.19 -30.49 4.46
CA ALA A 349 2.54 -30.01 5.67
C ALA A 349 1.07 -30.45 5.78
N GLU A 350 0.61 -30.69 7.01
CA GLU A 350 -0.82 -30.84 7.31
C GLU A 350 -1.57 -29.55 6.97
N SER A 351 -2.88 -29.66 6.73
CA SER A 351 -3.70 -28.48 6.41
C SER A 351 -3.86 -27.68 7.69
N PRO A 352 -3.55 -26.38 7.68
CA PRO A 352 -3.95 -25.46 8.72
C PRO A 352 -5.44 -25.58 9.05
N GLU A 353 -5.76 -25.41 10.33
CA GLU A 353 -7.14 -25.42 10.80
C GLU A 353 -7.92 -24.25 10.18
N GLY A 354 -9.05 -24.56 9.51
CA GLY A 354 -9.89 -23.55 8.85
C GLY A 354 -9.62 -23.37 7.35
N SER A 355 -8.57 -23.97 6.81
CA SER A 355 -8.27 -23.93 5.38
C SER A 355 -9.04 -24.95 4.55
N ALA A 356 -9.26 -24.62 3.28
CA ALA A 356 -9.91 -25.51 2.34
C ALA A 356 -8.99 -26.72 2.02
N PRO A 357 -9.45 -27.98 2.17
CA PRO A 357 -8.58 -29.15 1.98
C PRO A 357 -7.96 -29.29 0.59
N TYR A 358 -8.53 -28.65 -0.43
CA TYR A 358 -8.02 -28.65 -1.81
C TYR A 358 -7.01 -27.53 -2.10
N ALA A 359 -6.79 -26.58 -1.18
CA ALA A 359 -5.89 -25.44 -1.38
C ALA A 359 -4.41 -25.86 -1.30
N ARG A 360 -4.03 -26.92 -2.02
CA ARG A 360 -2.73 -27.58 -1.88
C ARG A 360 -1.91 -27.49 -3.15
N GLY A 361 -0.60 -27.34 -2.99
CA GLY A 361 0.38 -27.58 -4.03
C GLY A 361 0.30 -29.00 -4.58
N TYR A 362 0.83 -29.18 -5.78
CA TYR A 362 0.91 -30.45 -6.49
C TYR A 362 2.35 -30.81 -6.86
N VAL A 363 2.66 -32.11 -6.73
CA VAL A 363 3.91 -32.73 -7.14
C VAL A 363 3.58 -33.87 -8.11
N ASP A 364 4.22 -33.87 -9.28
CA ASP A 364 4.18 -34.99 -10.23
C ASP A 364 5.54 -35.70 -10.24
N LEU A 365 5.63 -36.80 -9.48
CA LEU A 365 6.85 -37.61 -9.37
C LEU A 365 7.29 -38.23 -10.70
N ALA A 366 6.37 -38.50 -11.62
CA ALA A 366 6.71 -39.10 -12.91
C ALA A 366 7.24 -38.06 -13.89
N ALA A 367 6.70 -36.84 -13.83
CA ALA A 367 7.23 -35.70 -14.58
C ALA A 367 8.48 -35.08 -13.92
N ARG A 368 8.74 -35.38 -12.65
CA ARG A 368 9.75 -34.73 -11.81
C ARG A 368 9.55 -33.21 -11.72
N THR A 369 8.29 -32.80 -11.59
CA THR A 369 7.91 -31.39 -11.48
C THR A 369 7.07 -31.13 -10.25
N ARG A 370 7.08 -29.89 -9.78
CA ARG A 370 6.27 -29.40 -8.66
C ARG A 370 5.77 -28.00 -8.94
N THR A 371 4.52 -27.73 -8.57
CA THR A 371 3.89 -26.40 -8.70
C THR A 371 4.48 -25.38 -7.72
N VAL A 372 4.20 -24.08 -7.92
CA VAL A 372 4.74 -22.95 -7.14
C VAL A 372 4.68 -23.18 -5.62
N MET A 373 3.57 -23.71 -5.11
CA MET A 373 3.39 -23.91 -3.67
C MET A 373 3.94 -25.23 -3.12
N ALA A 374 4.41 -26.15 -3.97
CA ALA A 374 4.78 -27.50 -3.53
C ALA A 374 6.26 -27.60 -3.16
N TYR A 375 6.58 -28.37 -2.12
CA TYR A 375 7.97 -28.63 -1.73
C TYR A 375 8.61 -29.75 -2.56
N ASN A 376 9.94 -29.86 -2.46
CA ASN A 376 10.70 -30.97 -3.04
C ASN A 376 10.61 -32.28 -2.21
N THR A 377 9.95 -32.28 -1.04
CA THR A 377 9.95 -33.39 -0.07
C THR A 377 9.57 -34.74 -0.69
N ALA A 378 8.50 -34.79 -1.47
CA ALA A 378 8.03 -36.03 -2.10
C ALA A 378 9.04 -36.57 -3.13
N CYS A 379 9.71 -35.68 -3.88
CA CYS A 379 10.70 -36.05 -4.87
C CYS A 379 12.01 -36.50 -4.21
N ALA A 380 12.47 -35.76 -3.19
CA ALA A 380 13.64 -36.13 -2.41
C ALA A 380 13.47 -37.53 -1.79
N ASN A 381 12.28 -37.85 -1.27
CA ASN A 381 11.94 -39.18 -0.78
C ASN A 381 11.95 -40.26 -1.89
N ALA A 382 11.67 -39.88 -3.13
CA ALA A 382 11.78 -40.72 -4.31
C ALA A 382 13.21 -40.80 -4.88
N GLY A 383 14.17 -40.08 -4.29
CA GLY A 383 15.60 -40.13 -4.62
C GLY A 383 16.05 -39.20 -5.75
N PHE A 384 15.25 -38.17 -6.08
CA PHE A 384 15.59 -37.16 -7.09
C PHE A 384 15.00 -35.79 -6.73
N ASP A 385 15.45 -34.74 -7.43
CA ASP A 385 14.90 -33.39 -7.27
C ASP A 385 13.82 -33.13 -8.33
N CYS A 386 12.84 -32.29 -7.98
CA CYS A 386 11.78 -31.85 -8.88
C CYS A 386 11.89 -30.36 -9.18
N THR A 387 11.91 -30.06 -10.48
CA THR A 387 11.86 -28.70 -11.01
C THR A 387 10.59 -28.01 -10.57
N ARG A 388 10.72 -26.82 -9.98
CA ARG A 388 9.56 -25.97 -9.68
C ARG A 388 9.10 -25.29 -10.96
N ILE A 389 7.84 -25.49 -11.33
CA ILE A 389 7.25 -24.89 -12.53
C ILE A 389 6.39 -23.69 -12.15
N GLY A 390 6.32 -22.69 -13.04
CA GLY A 390 5.52 -21.47 -12.88
C GLY A 390 4.01 -21.70 -13.00
N TYR A 391 3.46 -22.65 -12.24
CA TYR A 391 2.03 -22.97 -12.19
C TYR A 391 1.62 -23.12 -10.72
N PHE A 392 0.54 -22.47 -10.32
CA PHE A 392 -0.28 -22.91 -9.19
C PHE A 392 -1.06 -24.16 -9.59
N SER A 393 -1.27 -25.06 -8.64
CA SER A 393 -1.93 -26.33 -8.93
C SER A 393 -3.35 -26.15 -9.45
N ASN A 394 -3.66 -26.80 -10.57
CA ASN A 394 -4.98 -26.78 -11.19
C ASN A 394 -5.22 -28.07 -12.01
N PRO A 395 -6.17 -28.95 -11.63
CA PRO A 395 -6.44 -30.18 -12.36
C PRO A 395 -6.95 -29.97 -13.80
N ALA A 396 -7.43 -28.77 -14.14
CA ALA A 396 -7.93 -28.43 -15.47
C ALA A 396 -6.84 -27.90 -16.41
N VAL A 397 -5.64 -27.62 -15.90
CA VAL A 397 -4.49 -27.12 -16.67
C VAL A 397 -3.46 -28.23 -16.79
N SER A 398 -2.81 -28.33 -17.94
CA SER A 398 -1.76 -29.32 -18.19
C SER A 398 -0.43 -28.65 -18.51
N TYR A 399 0.65 -29.26 -18.02
CA TYR A 399 2.03 -28.96 -18.34
C TYR A 399 2.64 -30.21 -19.00
N ASN A 400 3.18 -30.09 -20.21
CA ASN A 400 3.64 -31.25 -20.99
C ASN A 400 2.59 -32.38 -21.12
N GLY A 401 1.32 -32.00 -21.29
CA GLY A 401 0.20 -32.95 -21.41
C GLY A 401 -0.16 -33.68 -20.11
N ARG A 402 0.41 -33.29 -18.97
CA ARG A 402 0.12 -33.85 -17.65
C ARG A 402 -0.57 -32.79 -16.78
N PRO A 403 -1.65 -33.12 -16.05
CA PRO A 403 -2.34 -32.15 -15.20
C PRO A 403 -1.39 -31.53 -14.16
N THR A 404 -1.56 -30.25 -13.87
CA THR A 404 -0.79 -29.55 -12.82
C THR A 404 -1.46 -29.62 -11.46
N GLY A 405 -2.48 -30.47 -11.28
CA GLY A 405 -3.20 -30.60 -10.02
C GLY A 405 -4.14 -31.79 -9.96
N THR A 406 -4.85 -31.89 -8.84
CA THR A 406 -5.92 -32.88 -8.61
C THR A 406 -7.10 -32.19 -7.92
N ASP A 407 -8.21 -32.89 -7.71
CA ASP A 407 -9.32 -32.36 -6.90
C ASP A 407 -8.90 -31.99 -5.47
N LEU A 408 -7.83 -32.59 -4.96
CA LEU A 408 -7.25 -32.32 -3.64
C LEU A 408 -6.03 -31.38 -3.69
N ALA A 409 -5.60 -30.98 -4.88
CA ALA A 409 -4.47 -30.08 -5.11
C ALA A 409 -4.84 -29.06 -6.20
N ASN A 410 -5.53 -27.99 -5.77
CA ASN A 410 -6.11 -26.96 -6.61
C ASN A 410 -5.99 -25.58 -5.96
N ASN A 411 -4.76 -25.06 -5.93
CA ASN A 411 -4.45 -23.70 -5.48
C ASN A 411 -5.11 -22.65 -6.37
N ALA A 412 -5.25 -22.90 -7.67
CA ALA A 412 -5.92 -21.96 -8.58
C ALA A 412 -7.35 -21.65 -8.12
N ARG A 413 -8.10 -22.67 -7.67
CA ARG A 413 -9.42 -22.50 -7.08
C ARG A 413 -9.36 -21.72 -5.77
N ALA A 414 -8.47 -22.09 -4.85
CA ALA A 414 -8.35 -21.43 -3.55
C ALA A 414 -8.03 -19.94 -3.69
N ILE A 415 -7.04 -19.61 -4.53
CA ILE A 415 -6.69 -18.24 -4.90
C ILE A 415 -7.92 -17.54 -5.46
N SER A 416 -8.62 -18.15 -6.42
CA SER A 416 -9.75 -17.49 -7.08
C SER A 416 -10.91 -17.17 -6.14
N GLU A 417 -11.19 -18.04 -5.17
CA GLU A 417 -12.25 -17.82 -4.18
C GLU A 417 -11.89 -16.68 -3.20
N LYS A 418 -10.59 -16.44 -2.94
CA LYS A 418 -10.12 -15.43 -1.97
C LYS A 418 -9.64 -14.13 -2.60
N PHE A 419 -9.30 -14.14 -3.89
CA PHE A 419 -8.69 -13.01 -4.58
C PHE A 419 -9.54 -11.73 -4.44
N GLY A 420 -10.84 -11.85 -4.75
CA GLY A 420 -11.76 -10.73 -4.69
C GLY A 420 -11.95 -10.15 -3.28
N PHE A 421 -11.68 -10.93 -2.23
CA PHE A 421 -11.71 -10.46 -0.85
C PHE A 421 -10.40 -9.76 -0.47
N VAL A 422 -9.25 -10.33 -0.84
CA VAL A 422 -7.92 -9.75 -0.60
C VAL A 422 -7.76 -8.42 -1.34
N ALA A 423 -8.25 -8.33 -2.59
CA ALA A 423 -8.28 -7.10 -3.40
C ALA A 423 -9.13 -5.96 -2.81
N GLN A 424 -9.74 -6.17 -1.64
CA GLN A 424 -10.54 -5.19 -0.93
C GLN A 424 -9.94 -4.79 0.41
N PHE A 425 -8.77 -5.32 0.79
CA PHE A 425 -8.13 -4.97 2.05
C PHE A 425 -7.95 -3.48 2.19
N ARG A 426 -7.60 -2.76 1.12
CA ARG A 426 -7.43 -1.31 1.15
C ARG A 426 -8.12 -0.63 -0.02
N GLN A 427 -9.46 -0.74 -0.07
CA GLN A 427 -10.29 0.02 -1.01
C GLN A 427 -10.16 1.55 -0.86
N GLU A 428 -10.42 2.25 -1.96
CA GLU A 428 -10.48 3.71 -2.14
C GLU A 428 -11.52 4.40 -1.21
N ARG A 429 -11.16 4.60 0.06
CA ARG A 429 -11.99 5.26 1.08
C ARG A 429 -11.47 6.65 1.44
N ILE A 430 -12.38 7.63 1.49
CA ILE A 430 -12.07 8.94 2.07
C ILE A 430 -11.93 8.78 3.59
N TYR A 431 -10.83 9.28 4.15
CA TYR A 431 -10.65 9.43 5.59
C TYR A 431 -10.93 10.86 6.01
N GLY A 432 -11.58 11.04 7.16
CA GLY A 432 -11.88 12.36 7.70
C GLY A 432 -11.93 12.37 9.22
N THR A 433 -11.61 13.52 9.83
CA THR A 433 -11.86 13.74 11.26
C THR A 433 -13.15 14.52 11.48
N ALA A 434 -13.82 14.26 12.61
CA ALA A 434 -15.10 14.88 12.90
C ALA A 434 -14.99 16.42 12.92
N PRO A 435 -15.87 17.14 12.21
CA PRO A 435 -15.79 18.59 12.11
C PRO A 435 -16.22 19.26 13.42
N THR A 436 -15.72 20.48 13.66
CA THR A 436 -16.11 21.28 14.82
C THR A 436 -16.76 22.61 14.43
N ILE A 437 -17.68 23.09 15.25
CA ILE A 437 -18.36 24.39 15.06
C ILE A 437 -17.78 25.41 16.03
N THR A 438 -17.21 26.49 15.51
CA THR A 438 -16.66 27.61 16.28
C THR A 438 -17.46 28.90 16.04
N GLY A 439 -17.13 29.98 16.77
CA GLY A 439 -17.71 31.31 16.57
C GLY A 439 -18.70 31.73 17.67
N SER A 440 -19.66 32.60 17.33
CA SER A 440 -20.57 33.21 18.31
C SER A 440 -21.98 32.63 18.23
N PRO A 441 -22.38 31.74 19.16
CA PRO A 441 -23.69 31.08 19.16
C PRO A 441 -24.80 32.00 19.70
N ARG A 442 -24.93 33.20 19.13
CA ARG A 442 -25.91 34.21 19.54
C ARG A 442 -26.49 34.92 18.34
N PHE A 443 -27.75 35.37 18.43
CA PHE A 443 -28.40 36.16 17.37
C PHE A 443 -27.49 37.28 16.85
N ARG A 444 -27.34 37.34 15.51
CA ARG A 444 -26.43 38.22 14.75
C ARG A 444 -24.93 37.88 14.86
N GLY A 445 -24.58 36.85 15.61
CA GLY A 445 -23.27 36.20 15.54
C GLY A 445 -23.16 35.34 14.28
N THR A 446 -21.96 34.79 14.08
CA THR A 446 -21.65 33.90 12.98
C THR A 446 -20.99 32.66 13.57
N LEU A 447 -21.45 31.49 13.15
CA LEU A 447 -20.78 30.21 13.37
C LEU A 447 -19.88 29.90 12.16
N LYS A 448 -18.78 29.20 12.40
CA LYS A 448 -17.82 28.75 11.40
C LYS A 448 -17.56 27.26 11.57
N ILE A 449 -17.28 26.58 10.47
CA ILE A 449 -16.88 25.17 10.45
C ILE A 449 -15.35 25.10 10.40
N GLU A 450 -14.76 24.34 11.32
CA GLU A 450 -13.42 23.79 11.15
C GLU A 450 -13.60 22.34 10.70
N ALA A 451 -13.20 22.03 9.47
CA ALA A 451 -13.64 20.81 8.79
C ALA A 451 -12.91 19.54 9.24
N GLY A 452 -11.79 19.66 9.98
CA GLY A 452 -10.91 18.54 10.28
C GLY A 452 -9.91 18.26 9.15
N ALA A 453 -9.14 17.20 9.31
CA ALA A 453 -8.26 16.65 8.27
C ALA A 453 -9.08 15.73 7.36
N TRP A 454 -8.78 15.74 6.07
CA TRP A 454 -9.40 14.90 5.06
C TRP A 454 -8.32 14.35 4.14
N LEU A 455 -8.39 13.07 3.85
CA LEU A 455 -7.54 12.38 2.90
C LEU A 455 -8.41 11.58 1.92
N PRO A 456 -8.01 11.50 0.65
CA PRO A 456 -6.78 12.08 0.07
C PRO A 456 -6.87 13.63 -0.06
N ALA A 457 -5.77 14.29 -0.38
CA ALA A 457 -5.65 15.76 -0.29
C ALA A 457 -6.59 16.52 -1.24
N GLU A 458 -6.99 15.90 -2.35
CA GLU A 458 -7.91 16.37 -3.38
C GLU A 458 -9.38 16.29 -2.97
N THR A 459 -9.69 15.81 -1.75
CA THR A 459 -11.07 15.69 -1.26
C THR A 459 -11.81 17.02 -1.25
N ALA A 460 -12.82 17.14 -2.12
CA ALA A 460 -13.75 18.27 -2.14
C ALA A 460 -14.76 18.14 -0.99
N LEU A 461 -14.98 19.22 -0.26
CA LEU A 461 -15.89 19.25 0.89
C LEU A 461 -17.18 19.99 0.59
N SER A 462 -18.30 19.33 0.87
CA SER A 462 -19.63 19.94 0.91
C SER A 462 -20.18 19.97 2.33
N TYR A 463 -21.11 20.88 2.60
CA TYR A 463 -21.62 21.14 3.95
C TYR A 463 -23.14 21.19 3.94
N GLN A 464 -23.77 20.69 5.01
CA GLN A 464 -25.19 20.89 5.26
C GLN A 464 -25.41 21.19 6.74
N TRP A 465 -25.98 22.37 7.03
CA TRP A 465 -26.32 22.76 8.41
C TRP A 465 -27.67 22.17 8.84
N TYR A 466 -27.77 21.83 10.12
CA TYR A 466 -28.98 21.30 10.74
C TYR A 466 -29.35 22.13 11.97
N ALA A 467 -30.64 22.16 12.29
CA ALA A 467 -31.17 22.82 13.47
C ALA A 467 -32.12 21.88 14.22
N ASP A 468 -31.75 21.53 15.46
CA ASP A 468 -32.43 20.52 16.27
C ASP A 468 -32.57 19.16 15.53
N GLY A 469 -31.53 18.76 14.78
CA GLY A 469 -31.52 17.52 13.99
C GLY A 469 -32.12 17.63 12.58
N GLU A 470 -32.79 18.74 12.25
CA GLU A 470 -33.48 18.91 10.96
C GLU A 470 -32.64 19.71 9.94
N PRO A 471 -32.55 19.28 8.67
CA PRO A 471 -31.73 19.95 7.66
C PRO A 471 -32.27 21.36 7.33
N MET A 472 -31.36 22.33 7.35
CA MET A 472 -31.67 23.70 6.97
C MET A 472 -31.53 23.89 5.46
N LYS A 473 -32.66 23.88 4.73
CA LYS A 473 -32.67 24.05 3.26
C LYS A 473 -31.82 25.24 2.77
N GLY A 474 -30.91 24.97 1.84
CA GLY A 474 -30.04 25.98 1.22
C GLY A 474 -28.94 26.53 2.14
N ARG A 475 -28.66 25.88 3.27
CA ARG A 475 -27.57 26.25 4.18
C ARG A 475 -26.40 25.30 4.03
N THR A 476 -25.57 25.58 3.02
CA THR A 476 -24.42 24.74 2.63
C THR A 476 -23.07 25.46 2.69
N GLY A 477 -23.04 26.69 3.21
CA GLY A 477 -21.79 27.46 3.33
C GLY A 477 -20.98 27.10 4.59
N ARG A 478 -19.67 27.33 4.55
CA ARG A 478 -18.74 27.17 5.70
C ARG A 478 -19.03 28.07 6.90
N THR A 479 -19.96 29.02 6.76
CA THR A 479 -20.38 29.92 7.83
C THR A 479 -21.90 30.03 7.90
N LEU A 480 -22.42 30.17 9.12
CA LEU A 480 -23.84 30.34 9.38
C LEU A 480 -24.09 31.60 10.22
N LYS A 481 -24.77 32.59 9.64
CA LYS A 481 -25.24 33.76 10.39
C LYS A 481 -26.42 33.36 11.28
N VAL A 482 -26.25 33.54 12.59
CA VAL A 482 -27.28 33.19 13.56
C VAL A 482 -28.45 34.15 13.43
N THR A 483 -29.56 33.65 12.90
CA THR A 483 -30.81 34.40 12.78
C THR A 483 -31.60 34.34 14.07
N LYS A 484 -32.72 35.05 14.10
CA LYS A 484 -33.57 35.12 15.28
C LYS A 484 -34.39 33.85 15.50
N TRP A 485 -34.72 33.13 14.42
CA TRP A 485 -35.48 31.87 14.49
C TRP A 485 -34.65 30.77 15.18
N MET A 486 -33.33 30.82 15.04
CA MET A 486 -32.41 29.86 15.65
C MET A 486 -32.31 30.00 17.18
N ILE A 487 -32.79 31.09 17.79
CA ILE A 487 -32.63 31.31 19.23
C ILE A 487 -33.29 30.19 20.03
N GLY A 488 -32.51 29.51 20.87
CA GLY A 488 -32.92 28.36 21.67
C GLY A 488 -32.73 27.00 21.00
N ARG A 489 -32.34 26.98 19.73
CA ARG A 489 -32.08 25.76 18.95
C ARG A 489 -30.60 25.38 19.00
N THR A 490 -30.28 24.10 18.88
CA THR A 490 -28.89 23.62 18.70
C THR A 490 -28.59 23.49 17.21
N MET A 491 -27.36 23.80 16.82
CA MET A 491 -26.89 23.64 15.44
C MET A 491 -25.92 22.46 15.38
N THR A 492 -26.02 21.67 14.32
CA THR A 492 -25.01 20.68 13.91
C THR A 492 -24.66 20.92 12.44
N VAL A 493 -23.55 20.36 11.98
CA VAL A 493 -23.20 20.36 10.56
C VAL A 493 -22.76 18.96 10.14
N LEU A 494 -23.22 18.54 8.97
CA LEU A 494 -22.72 17.38 8.27
C LEU A 494 -21.72 17.87 7.21
N VAL A 495 -20.49 17.39 7.27
CA VAL A 495 -19.46 17.61 6.24
C VAL A 495 -19.38 16.33 5.42
N THR A 496 -19.51 16.45 4.10
CA THR A 496 -19.34 15.31 3.19
C THR A 496 -18.13 15.55 2.34
N GLY A 497 -17.14 14.67 2.46
CA GLY A 497 -16.00 14.58 1.57
C GLY A 497 -16.39 13.82 0.31
N SER A 498 -15.94 14.33 -0.83
CA SER A 498 -16.10 13.69 -2.13
C SER A 498 -14.83 13.93 -2.93
N ALA A 499 -14.22 12.85 -3.37
CA ALA A 499 -13.10 12.87 -4.30
C ALA A 499 -13.50 11.97 -5.45
N THR A 500 -13.00 12.25 -6.64
CA THR A 500 -13.22 11.40 -7.80
C THR A 500 -12.73 9.98 -7.49
N HIS A 501 -13.51 8.95 -7.81
CA HIS A 501 -13.20 7.52 -7.58
C HIS A 501 -13.44 6.98 -6.15
N TYR A 502 -13.52 7.85 -5.14
CA TYR A 502 -13.80 7.42 -3.76
C TYR A 502 -15.29 7.36 -3.41
N GLY A 503 -15.67 6.45 -2.52
CA GLY A 503 -16.96 6.51 -1.82
C GLY A 503 -17.07 7.78 -0.94
N PRO A 504 -18.19 8.52 -0.96
CA PRO A 504 -18.31 9.73 -0.15
C PRO A 504 -18.35 9.38 1.34
N LEU A 505 -17.61 10.12 2.15
CA LEU A 505 -17.66 10.01 3.61
C LEU A 505 -18.37 11.24 4.20
N SER A 506 -19.40 11.01 5.02
CA SER A 506 -20.10 12.07 5.75
C SER A 506 -19.81 12.00 7.25
N LEU A 507 -19.31 13.10 7.82
CA LEU A 507 -19.01 13.23 9.24
C LEU A 507 -19.81 14.39 9.87
N ALA A 508 -20.46 14.11 10.99
CA ALA A 508 -21.25 15.08 11.72
C ALA A 508 -20.45 15.73 12.85
N SER A 509 -20.68 17.02 13.09
CA SER A 509 -20.15 17.70 14.28
C SER A 509 -20.96 17.35 15.53
N ALA A 510 -20.34 17.49 16.70
CA ALA A 510 -21.10 17.61 17.95
C ALA A 510 -22.08 18.81 17.90
N PRO A 511 -23.24 18.74 18.59
CA PRO A 511 -24.20 19.84 18.64
C PRO A 511 -23.64 21.04 19.43
N THR A 512 -23.87 22.24 18.91
CA THR A 512 -23.57 23.48 19.67
C THR A 512 -24.49 23.61 20.89
N PRO A 513 -24.10 24.37 21.93
CA PRO A 513 -25.07 24.86 22.92
C PRO A 513 -26.22 25.64 22.26
N PRO A 514 -27.42 25.69 22.86
CA PRO A 514 -28.56 26.41 22.30
C PRO A 514 -28.25 27.88 21.98
N MET A 515 -28.63 28.35 20.80
CA MET A 515 -28.30 29.71 20.35
C MET A 515 -28.89 30.78 21.27
N GLY A 516 -28.04 31.67 21.76
CA GLY A 516 -28.42 32.75 22.67
C GLY A 516 -29.03 33.97 21.97
N LYS A 517 -29.61 34.87 22.77
CA LYS A 517 -30.07 36.20 22.29
C LYS A 517 -28.88 37.11 21.99
N ALA A 518 -29.06 38.18 21.23
CA ALA A 518 -28.02 39.18 21.05
C ALA A 518 -27.78 40.02 22.32
N LEU A 519 -26.57 40.53 22.48
CA LEU A 519 -26.25 41.50 23.53
C LEU A 519 -26.36 42.94 23.02
N PHE A 520 -26.69 43.87 23.92
CA PHE A 520 -26.63 45.30 23.61
C PHE A 520 -25.16 45.76 23.62
N ARG A 521 -24.62 46.17 22.47
CA ARG A 521 -23.23 46.64 22.34
C ARG A 521 -22.94 47.91 23.13
N LYS A 522 -23.85 48.89 23.12
CA LYS A 522 -23.77 50.08 23.99
C LYS A 522 -24.84 50.00 25.07
N ARG A 523 -24.48 50.24 26.33
CA ARG A 523 -25.32 49.98 27.52
C ARG A 523 -25.40 51.16 28.49
N ARG A 524 -25.07 52.39 28.06
CA ARG A 524 -24.92 53.55 28.96
C ARG A 524 -26.27 54.12 29.39
N ALA A 525 -26.44 54.36 30.69
CA ALA A 525 -27.57 55.06 31.28
C ALA A 525 -27.11 55.97 32.41
N VAL A 526 -27.44 57.26 32.35
CA VAL A 526 -27.00 58.27 33.33
C VAL A 526 -28.17 59.15 33.75
N VAL A 527 -28.15 59.61 34.99
CA VAL A 527 -29.04 60.65 35.50
C VAL A 527 -28.38 62.00 35.32
N LYS A 528 -29.10 62.92 34.69
CA LYS A 528 -28.74 64.33 34.47
C LYS A 528 -29.72 65.25 35.22
N GLY A 529 -29.28 66.48 35.50
CA GLY A 529 -30.02 67.48 36.27
C GLY A 529 -29.33 67.85 37.59
N LYS A 530 -29.74 69.00 38.15
CA LYS A 530 -29.30 69.49 39.46
C LYS A 530 -30.04 68.69 40.53
N ALA A 531 -29.30 68.01 41.42
CA ALA A 531 -29.86 67.18 42.48
C ALA A 531 -30.24 68.05 43.69
N ARG A 532 -31.32 68.83 43.55
CA ARG A 532 -31.87 69.70 44.61
C ARG A 532 -33.36 69.39 44.79
N VAL A 533 -33.85 69.38 46.02
CA VAL A 533 -35.29 69.20 46.32
C VAL A 533 -36.15 70.11 45.43
N GLY A 534 -37.24 69.58 44.87
CA GLY A 534 -38.14 70.29 43.94
C GLY A 534 -37.69 70.29 42.48
N ARG A 535 -36.41 70.00 42.16
CA ARG A 535 -35.91 69.89 40.79
C ARG A 535 -36.15 68.50 40.20
N VAL A 536 -36.09 68.41 38.87
CA VAL A 536 -36.31 67.17 38.13
C VAL A 536 -34.98 66.57 37.68
N LEU A 537 -34.78 65.30 38.01
CA LEU A 537 -33.73 64.46 37.44
C LEU A 537 -34.26 63.73 36.20
N LYS A 538 -33.47 63.64 35.13
CA LYS A 538 -33.83 62.96 33.88
C LYS A 538 -32.81 61.86 33.57
N VAL A 539 -33.27 60.67 33.24
CA VAL A 539 -32.42 59.57 32.74
C VAL A 539 -32.14 59.78 31.24
N LYS A 540 -30.87 59.79 30.86
CA LYS A 540 -30.41 59.78 29.47
C LYS A 540 -29.74 58.43 29.17
N THR A 541 -30.18 57.75 28.12
CA THR A 541 -29.67 56.44 27.71
C THR A 541 -28.99 56.50 26.35
N LYS A 542 -27.81 55.87 26.22
CA LYS A 542 -27.15 55.60 24.94
C LYS A 542 -27.01 54.08 24.79
N ILE A 543 -28.14 53.45 24.46
CA ILE A 543 -28.26 51.99 24.30
C ILE A 543 -28.28 51.66 22.80
N ARG A 544 -27.40 50.76 22.35
CA ARG A 544 -27.36 50.32 20.94
C ARG A 544 -27.38 48.79 20.83
N PRO A 545 -28.24 48.22 19.96
CA PRO A 545 -29.25 48.92 19.16
C PRO A 545 -30.36 49.56 20.02
N LYS A 546 -31.12 50.50 19.43
CA LYS A 546 -32.19 51.20 20.16
C LYS A 546 -33.20 50.19 20.71
N ALA A 547 -33.41 50.22 22.03
CA ALA A 547 -34.38 49.37 22.70
C ALA A 547 -35.80 49.80 22.28
N LYS A 548 -36.70 48.82 22.10
CA LYS A 548 -38.11 49.11 21.77
C LYS A 548 -38.89 49.56 23.01
N LYS A 549 -38.54 49.05 24.19
CA LYS A 549 -39.18 49.40 25.47
C LYS A 549 -38.14 49.58 26.57
N VAL A 550 -38.24 50.65 27.35
CA VAL A 550 -37.40 50.92 28.53
C VAL A 550 -38.31 51.19 29.73
N LYS A 551 -38.21 50.37 30.77
CA LYS A 551 -38.89 50.60 32.06
C LYS A 551 -37.91 51.26 33.04
N TYR A 552 -38.40 52.21 33.84
CA TYR A 552 -37.62 52.90 34.87
C TYR A 552 -38.13 52.55 36.26
N SER A 553 -37.23 52.50 37.23
CA SER A 553 -37.55 52.41 38.65
C SER A 553 -36.56 53.26 39.43
N TRP A 554 -37.05 54.28 40.13
CA TRP A 554 -36.20 55.18 40.91
C TRP A 554 -35.98 54.64 42.32
N TYR A 555 -34.79 54.92 42.86
CA TYR A 555 -34.34 54.48 44.18
C TYR A 555 -33.81 55.68 44.97
N ARG A 556 -34.11 55.69 46.26
CA ARG A 556 -33.57 56.60 47.27
C ARG A 556 -32.77 55.77 48.27
N GLY A 557 -31.47 56.02 48.36
CA GLY A 557 -30.58 55.08 49.05
C GLY A 557 -30.71 53.70 48.40
N ASN A 558 -31.07 52.68 49.19
CA ASN A 558 -31.33 51.33 48.69
C ASN A 558 -32.83 51.03 48.50
N LYS A 559 -33.74 51.94 48.89
CA LYS A 559 -35.20 51.72 48.83
C LYS A 559 -35.79 52.19 47.49
N ARG A 560 -36.61 51.34 46.87
CA ARG A 560 -37.35 51.68 45.65
C ARG A 560 -38.45 52.70 45.96
N ILE A 561 -38.58 53.74 45.13
CA ILE A 561 -39.63 54.76 45.25
C ILE A 561 -40.88 54.27 44.50
N LYS A 562 -41.97 54.00 45.22
CA LYS A 562 -43.25 53.51 44.65
C LYS A 562 -43.81 54.55 43.66
N GLY A 563 -44.34 54.10 42.52
CA GLY A 563 -44.94 54.95 41.48
C GLY A 563 -43.95 55.68 40.56
N ALA A 564 -42.67 55.84 40.94
CA ALA A 564 -41.66 56.54 40.13
C ALA A 564 -41.16 55.65 38.97
N LYS A 565 -41.93 55.62 37.87
CA LYS A 565 -41.69 54.76 36.69
C LYS A 565 -41.35 55.52 35.39
N LYS A 566 -41.38 56.86 35.40
CA LYS A 566 -41.06 57.71 34.24
C LYS A 566 -39.54 57.88 34.10
N ALA A 567 -39.09 58.27 32.90
CA ALA A 567 -37.70 58.61 32.63
C ALA A 567 -37.21 59.86 33.41
N SER A 568 -38.16 60.64 33.93
CA SER A 568 -37.93 61.78 34.83
C SER A 568 -38.48 61.50 36.23
N TYR A 569 -37.86 62.12 37.24
CA TYR A 569 -38.32 62.09 38.62
C TYR A 569 -38.10 63.45 39.28
N ARG A 570 -39.18 64.02 39.85
CA ARG A 570 -39.11 65.25 40.65
C ARG A 570 -38.68 64.89 42.07
N LEU A 571 -37.59 65.49 42.52
CA LEU A 571 -37.04 65.28 43.85
C LEU A 571 -38.00 65.82 44.91
N ARG A 572 -38.36 64.98 45.88
CA ARG A 572 -39.25 65.30 47.00
C ARG A 572 -38.41 65.65 48.24
N ARG A 573 -39.03 66.27 49.26
CA ARG A 573 -38.36 66.61 50.52
C ARG A 573 -37.66 65.40 51.15
N ALA A 574 -38.31 64.24 51.14
CA ALA A 574 -37.76 62.99 51.66
C ALA A 574 -36.53 62.45 50.90
N ASP A 575 -36.15 63.02 49.75
CA ASP A 575 -34.91 62.69 49.03
C ASP A 575 -33.68 63.44 49.57
N ARG A 576 -33.85 64.53 50.35
CA ARG A 576 -32.77 65.39 50.84
C ARG A 576 -31.71 64.59 51.61
N GLY A 577 -30.43 64.88 51.33
CA GLY A 577 -29.28 64.20 51.92
C GLY A 577 -29.05 62.77 51.40
N LYS A 578 -30.02 62.15 50.72
CA LYS A 578 -29.93 60.78 50.21
C LYS A 578 -29.40 60.75 48.77
N LYS A 579 -28.82 59.60 48.38
CA LYS A 579 -28.40 59.31 47.01
C LYS A 579 -29.61 58.81 46.20
N VAL A 580 -29.96 59.48 45.11
CA VAL A 580 -31.03 59.09 44.19
C VAL A 580 -30.45 58.59 42.87
N TYR A 581 -30.98 57.48 42.36
CA TYR A 581 -30.61 56.90 41.05
C TYR A 581 -31.78 56.13 40.43
N ALA A 582 -31.65 55.75 39.16
CA ALA A 582 -32.63 54.92 38.47
C ALA A 582 -32.02 53.55 38.10
N LYS A 583 -32.82 52.49 38.21
CA LYS A 583 -32.59 51.20 37.54
C LYS A 583 -33.44 51.18 36.28
N ILE A 584 -32.82 50.93 35.13
CA ILE A 584 -33.51 50.75 33.86
C ILE A 584 -33.58 49.27 33.49
N LYS A 585 -34.68 48.87 32.85
CA LYS A 585 -34.86 47.56 32.20
C LYS A 585 -35.24 47.79 30.74
N ALA A 586 -34.28 47.63 29.84
CA ALA A 586 -34.43 47.83 28.40
C ALA A 586 -34.62 46.50 27.68
N ARG A 587 -35.59 46.45 26.76
CA ARG A 587 -35.97 45.24 26.00
C ARG A 587 -36.00 45.53 24.50
N LYS A 588 -35.55 44.56 23.72
CA LYS A 588 -35.67 44.49 22.26
C LYS A 588 -35.82 43.02 21.87
N LYS A 589 -36.71 42.70 20.92
CA LYS A 589 -36.92 41.32 20.47
C LYS A 589 -35.60 40.75 19.93
N GLY A 590 -35.26 39.52 20.31
CA GLY A 590 -33.98 38.88 19.99
C GLY A 590 -32.78 39.35 20.82
N TYR A 591 -32.95 40.29 21.76
CA TYR A 591 -31.86 40.73 22.67
C TYR A 591 -32.13 40.30 24.10
N GLU A 592 -31.07 39.99 24.82
CA GLU A 592 -31.16 39.82 26.27
C GLU A 592 -31.68 41.09 26.94
N THR A 593 -32.42 40.92 28.02
CA THR A 593 -32.97 42.07 28.72
C THR A 593 -31.85 42.81 29.45
N LEU A 594 -31.59 44.05 29.03
CA LEU A 594 -30.59 44.89 29.68
C LEU A 594 -31.15 45.49 30.97
N VAL A 595 -30.54 45.15 32.09
CA VAL A 595 -30.75 45.83 33.37
C VAL A 595 -29.51 46.65 33.72
N LYS A 596 -29.67 47.96 33.96
CA LYS A 596 -28.54 48.85 34.32
C LYS A 596 -28.96 49.86 35.38
N ARG A 597 -28.09 50.11 36.36
CA ARG A 597 -28.23 51.22 37.31
C ARG A 597 -27.52 52.46 36.75
N THR A 598 -28.13 53.63 36.91
CA THR A 598 -27.47 54.90 36.59
C THR A 598 -26.49 55.31 37.68
N ASN A 599 -25.70 56.35 37.41
CA ASN A 599 -24.96 57.05 38.47
C ASN A 599 -25.90 57.57 39.57
N LYS A 600 -25.39 57.58 40.80
CA LYS A 600 -26.09 58.10 41.98
C LYS A 600 -25.87 59.61 42.10
N ARG A 601 -26.89 60.35 42.52
CA ARG A 601 -26.82 61.80 42.76
C ARG A 601 -27.22 62.09 44.21
N LYS A 602 -26.33 62.67 45.01
CA LYS A 602 -26.67 63.11 46.38
C LYS A 602 -27.54 64.37 46.27
N VAL A 603 -28.71 64.35 46.90
CA VAL A 603 -29.67 65.45 46.83
C VAL A 603 -29.34 66.48 47.91
N ARG A 604 -29.18 67.74 47.50
CA ARG A 604 -29.02 68.89 48.38
C ARG A 604 -30.38 69.53 48.69
#